data_AF-A0A7V5BR15-F1
#
_entry.id   AF-A0A7V5BR15-F1
#
_cell.length_a   1.000
_cell.length_b   1.000
_cell.length_c   1.000
_cell.angle_alpha   90.00
_cell.angle_beta   90.00
_cell.angle_gamma   90.00
#
_symmetry.space_group_name_H-M   'P 1'
#
loop_
_entity.id
_entity.type
_entity.pdbx_description
1 polymer ?
#
loop_
_entity_poly.entity_id
_entity_poly.type
_entity_poly.pdbx_seq_one_letter_code
_entity_poly.pdbx_strand_id
1 'polypeptide(L)' 'MISPTELRKNIYKILDQVLETGQPVEIKRRGRVLRIVPAEPVDKFQRLVSRPEIIQGDPEDLVHLVWEVDLDLP' A
#
# COMPACT_ATOMS: atom_id res chain seq x y z
N MET A 1 -12.54 -8.11 -20.63
CA MET A 1 -13.70 -7.61 -19.84
C MET A 1 -14.65 -8.78 -19.64
N ILE A 2 -14.89 -9.20 -18.40
CA ILE A 2 -15.60 -10.46 -18.11
C ILE A 2 -17.00 -10.17 -17.54
N SER A 3 -17.99 -10.99 -17.88
CA SER A 3 -19.32 -10.91 -17.28
C SER A 3 -19.34 -11.48 -15.84
N PRO A 4 -20.24 -11.04 -14.95
CA PRO A 4 -20.32 -11.57 -13.58
C PRO A 4 -20.67 -13.07 -13.52
N THR A 5 -21.36 -13.57 -14.54
CA THR A 5 -21.76 -14.98 -14.64
C THR A 5 -20.57 -15.87 -15.00
N GLU A 6 -19.71 -15.43 -15.91
CA GLU A 6 -18.45 -16.10 -16.23
C GLU A 6 -17.47 -16.04 -15.06
N LEU A 7 -17.40 -14.90 -14.35
CA LEU A 7 -16.61 -14.77 -13.14
C LEU A 7 -17.03 -15.83 -12.10
N ARG A 8 -18.33 -16.01 -11.86
CA ARG A 8 -18.81 -16.99 -10.88
C ARG A 8 -18.45 -18.44 -11.24
N LYS A 9 -18.45 -18.78 -12.53
CA LYS A 9 -18.10 -20.13 -12.99
C LYS A 9 -16.60 -20.45 -12.85
N ASN A 10 -15.75 -19.43 -13.00
CA ASN A 10 -14.30 -19.59 -13.07
C ASN A 10 -13.54 -18.80 -11.99
N ILE A 11 -14.19 -18.49 -10.87
CA ILE A 11 -13.65 -17.56 -9.86
C ILE A 11 -12.24 -17.97 -9.40
N TYR A 12 -12.04 -19.24 -9.05
CA TYR A 12 -10.75 -19.73 -8.56
C TYR A 12 -9.66 -19.65 -9.64
N LYS A 13 -9.93 -20.11 -10.87
CA LYS A 13 -8.98 -20.00 -11.99
C LYS A 13 -8.57 -18.56 -12.30
N ILE A 14 -9.51 -17.62 -12.21
CA ILE A 14 -9.24 -16.20 -12.44
C ILE A 14 -8.39 -15.64 -11.31
N LEU A 15 -8.65 -16.00 -10.06
CA LEU A 15 -7.83 -15.59 -8.92
C LEU A 15 -6.42 -16.16 -9.02
N ASP A 16 -6.28 -17.45 -9.34
CA ASP A 16 -4.99 -18.11 -9.53
C ASP A 16 -4.20 -17.43 -10.66
N GLN A 17 -4.84 -17.14 -11.79
CA GLN A 17 -4.21 -16.42 -12.90
C GLN A 17 -3.77 -15.00 -12.49
N VAL A 18 -4.57 -14.27 -11.71
CA VAL A 18 -4.20 -12.93 -11.22
C VAL A 18 -2.99 -13.02 -10.28
N LEU A 19 -2.92 -14.06 -9.45
CA LEU A 19 -1.79 -14.29 -8.55
C LEU A 19 -0.54 -14.77 -9.28
N GLU A 20 -0.66 -15.62 -10.29
CA GLU A 20 0.47 -16.16 -11.08
C GLU A 20 1.05 -15.14 -12.06
N THR A 21 0.18 -14.39 -12.75
CA THR A 21 0.60 -13.47 -13.82
C THR A 21 0.77 -12.03 -13.36
N GLY A 22 0.21 -11.67 -12.20
CA GLY A 22 0.13 -10.30 -11.72
C GLY A 22 -0.81 -9.39 -12.54
N GLN A 23 -1.46 -9.90 -13.60
CA GLN A 23 -2.28 -9.08 -14.48
C GLN A 23 -3.64 -8.77 -13.85
N PRO A 24 -4.06 -7.48 -13.80
CA PRO A 24 -5.37 -7.09 -13.31
C PRO A 24 -6.51 -7.63 -14.19
N VAL A 25 -7.60 -8.05 -13.56
CA VAL A 25 -8.81 -8.50 -14.26
C VAL A 25 -9.97 -7.55 -14.01
N GLU A 26 -10.63 -7.13 -15.09
CA GLU A 26 -11.77 -6.20 -15.04
C GLU A 26 -13.12 -6.91 -15.29
N ILE A 27 -14.09 -6.64 -14.42
CA ILE A 27 -15.44 -7.21 -14.43
C ILE A 27 -16.46 -6.09 -14.49
N LYS A 28 -17.43 -6.20 -15.40
CA LYS A 28 -18.53 -5.23 -15.50
C LYS A 28 -19.77 -5.78 -14.79
N ARG A 29 -20.27 -5.09 -13.76
CA ARG A 29 -21.48 -5.47 -13.02
C ARG A 29 -22.38 -4.27 -12.78
N ARG A 30 -23.65 -4.37 -13.18
CA ARG A 30 -24.67 -3.32 -12.96
C ARG A 30 -24.19 -1.92 -13.44
N GLY A 31 -23.55 -1.87 -14.61
CA GLY A 31 -23.02 -0.64 -15.18
C GLY A 31 -21.71 -0.12 -14.58
N ARG A 32 -21.17 -0.75 -13.52
CA ARG A 32 -19.89 -0.39 -12.91
C ARG A 32 -18.79 -1.38 -13.32
N VAL A 33 -17.54 -0.92 -13.33
CA VAL A 33 -16.35 -1.76 -13.56
C VAL A 33 -15.68 -2.01 -12.22
N LEU A 34 -15.39 -3.28 -11.93
CA LEU A 34 -14.62 -3.74 -10.78
C LEU A 34 -13.30 -4.29 -11.29
N ARG A 35 -12.21 -4.06 -10.55
CA ARG A 35 -10.88 -4.57 -10.89
C ARG A 35 -10.37 -5.46 -9.77
N ILE A 36 -9.99 -6.68 -10.11
CA ILE A 36 -9.28 -7.60 -9.22
C ILE A 36 -7.80 -7.43 -9.49
N VAL A 37 -7.04 -7.14 -8.44
CA VAL A 37 -5.58 -7.00 -8.46
C VAL A 37 -5.00 -7.86 -7.35
N PRO A 38 -3.78 -8.39 -7.51
CA PRO A 38 -3.08 -9.02 -6.39
C PRO A 38 -2.90 -7.97 -5.30
N ALA A 39 -3.33 -8.30 -4.09
CA ALA A 39 -3.07 -7.48 -2.92
C ALA A 39 -1.69 -7.83 -2.40
N GLU A 40 -0.65 -7.27 -3.01
CA GLU A 40 0.67 -7.30 -2.39
C GLU A 40 0.60 -6.55 -1.05
N PRO A 41 1.31 -7.02 -0.01
CA PRO A 41 1.42 -6.30 1.24
C PRO A 41 2.04 -4.94 0.94
N VAL A 42 1.20 -3.91 0.91
CA VAL A 42 1.66 -2.54 0.68
C VAL A 42 2.46 -2.16 1.92
N ASP A 43 3.75 -1.88 1.75
CA ASP A 43 4.56 -1.38 2.84
C ASP A 43 3.92 -0.09 3.37
N LYS A 44 3.64 -0.03 4.67
CA LYS A 44 3.11 1.17 5.34
C LYS A 44 3.99 2.40 5.07
N PHE A 45 5.29 2.21 4.86
CA PHE A 45 6.25 3.27 4.56
C PHE A 45 6.09 3.80 3.11
N GLN A 46 5.61 2.99 2.16
CA GLN A 46 5.31 3.46 0.79
C GLN A 46 4.17 4.48 0.74
N ARG A 47 3.33 4.55 1.79
CA ARG A 47 2.26 5.54 1.91
C ARG A 47 2.75 6.87 2.50
N LEU A 48 3.98 6.93 3.01
CA LEU A 48 4.54 8.17 3.55
C LEU A 48 4.91 9.11 2.41
N VAL A 49 4.36 10.32 2.45
CA VAL A 49 4.79 11.39 1.57
C VAL A 49 6.17 11.84 2.02
N SER A 50 7.15 11.82 1.11
CA SER A 50 8.49 12.36 1.38
C SER A 50 8.40 13.86 1.65
N ARG A 51 9.05 14.31 2.74
CA ARG A 51 9.08 15.72 3.15
C ARG A 51 10.53 16.13 3.46
N PRO A 52 11.36 16.34 2.41
CA PRO A 52 12.78 16.64 2.60
C PRO A 52 13.01 17.96 3.34
N GLU A 53 12.08 18.91 3.25
CA GLU A 53 12.18 20.26 3.84
C GLU A 53 11.79 20.34 5.32
N ILE A 54 11.44 19.21 5.97
CA ILE A 54 11.04 19.18 7.38
C ILE A 54 12.23 19.47 8.31
N ILE A 55 13.43 18.99 7.96
CA ILE A 55 14.63 19.24 8.75
C ILE A 55 15.14 20.63 8.38
N GLN A 56 14.97 21.58 9.29
CA GLN A 56 15.51 22.93 9.16
C GLN A 56 16.88 22.98 9.83
N GLY A 57 17.96 22.98 9.05
CA GLY A 57 19.34 22.95 9.55
C GLY A 57 20.11 21.74 9.03
N ASP A 58 21.25 21.44 9.65
CA ASP A 58 22.05 20.25 9.33
C ASP A 58 21.43 19.01 10.00
N PRO A 59 21.05 17.96 9.25
CA PRO A 59 20.57 16.71 9.83
C PRO A 59 21.55 16.06 10.81
N GLU A 60 22.86 16.25 10.64
CA GLU A 60 23.87 15.67 11.55
C GLU A 60 23.74 16.22 12.98
N ASP A 61 23.23 17.44 13.14
CA ASP A 61 23.00 18.05 14.45
C ASP A 61 21.95 17.28 15.27
N LEU A 62 20.99 16.63 14.61
CA LEU A 62 19.97 15.81 15.28
C LEU A 62 20.55 14.50 15.84
N VAL A 63 21.56 13.93 15.17
CA VAL A 63 22.20 12.67 15.59
C VAL A 63 23.05 12.89 16.83
N HIS A 64 23.66 14.07 16.94
CA HIS A 64 24.53 14.46 18.04
C HIS A 64 23.80 15.16 19.20
N LEU A 65 22.47 15.25 19.15
CA LEU A 65 21.68 15.84 20.21
C LEU A 65 21.78 15.01 21.50
N VAL A 66 22.39 15.59 22.53
CA VAL A 66 22.47 14.99 23.87
C VAL A 66 21.27 15.47 24.68
N TRP A 67 20.48 14.52 25.17
CA TRP A 67 19.34 14.80 26.05
C TRP A 67 19.82 14.79 27.50
N GLU A 68 19.93 15.95 28.12
CA GLU A 68 20.11 16.06 29.56
C GLU A 68 18.72 16.08 30.20
N VAL A 69 18.36 15.00 30.91
CA VAL A 69 17.06 14.87 31.55
C VAL A 69 17.25 15.10 33.04
N ASP A 70 16.93 16.29 33.53
CA ASP A 70 16.75 16.50 34.97
C ASP A 70 15.34 16.06 35.34
N LEU A 71 15.23 14.79 35.74
CA LEU A 71 13.98 14.17 36.14
C LEU A 71 13.73 14.45 37.62
N ASP A 72 13.20 15.63 37.91
CA ASP A 72 12.61 15.92 39.22
C ASP A 72 11.24 15.23 39.30
N LEU A 73 11.28 13.90 39.42
CA LEU A 73 10.09 13.05 39.57
C LEU A 73 9.57 13.15 41.02
N PRO A 74 8.28 13.49 41.23
CA PRO A 74 7.67 13.56 42.56
C PRO A 74 7.46 12.19 43.21
#